data_AF-A0A2K4WVP9-F1
#
_entry.id   AF-A0A2K4WVP9-F1
#
_cell.length_a   1.000
_cell.length_b   1.000
_cell.length_c   1.000
_cell.angle_alpha   90.00
_cell.angle_beta   90.00
_cell.angle_gamma   90.00
#
_symmetry.space_group_name_H-M   'P 1'
#
loop_
_entity.id
_entity.type
_entity.pdbx_description
1 polymer ?
#
loop_
_entity_poly.entity_id
_entity_poly.type
_entity_poly.pdbx_seq_one_letter_code
_entity_poly.pdbx_strand_id
1 'polypeptide(L)'
;MKIDFPIQLDKDSLDPFFERLRAVETHPDKVTINFSTLGFSTPTSMLVLGVVLRNWVSHRKSLGLETWRSGLSDTNQAHSYLMHLGFFDFINIQAGKLVGEATGSQTYLPITVIEKPQDAAKSGDLEAWYESIIQISRSLAGVLAGSHDDSKDLRIYSYSIREIIRNVFEHSGASRCFICGQRWGNGAAEFAVVDEGVGVCTTLRTAYDLKNDEEALITAINPGVSRTAGLTKEENIYDNSGFGLYLLSQLGSNFGWFMLGSAQAKVIGAERKITASASSFEGT
;
A
#
# COMPACT_ATOMS: atom_id res chain seq x y z
N MET A 1 -8.83 16.11 -23.80
CA MET A 1 -9.87 15.55 -22.90
C MET A 1 -9.52 15.81 -21.43
N LYS A 2 -10.52 15.98 -20.55
CA LYS A 2 -10.33 16.26 -19.12
C LYS A 2 -10.98 15.17 -18.27
N ILE A 3 -10.29 14.67 -17.26
CA ILE A 3 -10.78 13.71 -16.28
C ILE A 3 -10.69 14.35 -14.90
N ASP A 4 -11.84 14.54 -14.25
CA ASP A 4 -11.87 14.97 -12.85
C ASP A 4 -11.42 13.85 -11.91
N PHE A 5 -10.52 14.19 -10.99
CA PHE A 5 -10.08 13.35 -9.90
C PHE A 5 -11.24 13.10 -8.93
N PRO A 6 -11.29 11.96 -8.22
CA PRO A 6 -12.37 11.67 -7.28
C PRO A 6 -12.54 12.78 -6.24
N ILE A 7 -13.80 13.10 -5.90
CA ILE A 7 -14.10 14.09 -4.84
C ILE A 7 -13.66 13.54 -3.48
N GLN A 8 -13.97 12.27 -3.23
CA GLN A 8 -13.46 11.52 -2.10
C GLN A 8 -12.62 10.38 -2.65
N LEU A 9 -11.38 10.29 -2.19
CA LEU A 9 -10.47 9.22 -2.52
C LEU A 9 -10.50 8.19 -1.40
N ASP A 10 -11.49 7.30 -1.47
CA ASP A 10 -11.71 6.16 -0.58
C ASP A 10 -11.81 4.84 -1.38
N LYS A 11 -11.97 3.72 -0.68
CA LYS A 11 -12.03 2.37 -1.29
C LYS A 11 -13.12 2.21 -2.35
N ASP A 12 -14.22 2.96 -2.25
CA ASP A 12 -15.39 2.83 -3.13
C ASP A 12 -15.22 3.69 -4.40
N SER A 13 -14.37 4.71 -4.32
CA SER A 13 -14.04 5.62 -5.44
C SER A 13 -13.01 5.06 -6.43
N LEU A 14 -12.25 4.02 -6.06
CA LEU A 14 -11.11 3.52 -6.84
C LEU A 14 -11.53 2.90 -8.17
N ASP A 15 -12.42 1.90 -8.15
CA ASP A 15 -12.80 1.16 -9.37
C ASP A 15 -13.40 2.08 -10.45
N PRO A 16 -14.36 2.99 -10.14
CA PRO A 16 -14.89 3.91 -11.16
C PRO A 16 -13.82 4.82 -11.76
N PHE A 17 -12.82 5.23 -10.98
CA PHE A 17 -11.73 6.05 -11.49
C PHE A 17 -10.76 5.26 -12.37
N PHE A 18 -10.44 4.02 -11.98
CA PHE A 18 -9.57 3.13 -12.77
C PHE A 18 -10.18 2.79 -14.13
N GLU A 19 -11.50 2.55 -14.20
CA GLU A 19 -12.21 2.36 -15.47
C GLU A 19 -12.09 3.60 -16.37
N ARG A 20 -12.21 4.81 -15.79
CA ARG A 20 -12.04 6.06 -16.55
C ARG A 20 -10.63 6.23 -17.08
N LEU A 21 -9.60 5.86 -16.31
CA LEU A 21 -8.20 5.90 -16.77
C LEU A 21 -7.97 4.90 -17.92
N ARG A 22 -8.46 3.67 -17.78
CA ARG A 22 -8.33 2.63 -18.82
C ARG A 22 -9.04 3.01 -20.12
N ALA A 23 -10.25 3.56 -20.03
CA ALA A 23 -11.03 3.99 -21.20
C ALA A 23 -10.31 5.03 -22.08
N VAL A 24 -9.30 5.72 -21.53
CA VAL A 24 -8.60 6.80 -22.22
C VAL A 24 -7.10 6.61 -22.29
N GLU A 25 -6.61 5.45 -21.87
CA GLU A 25 -5.18 5.15 -21.71
C GLU A 25 -4.42 5.36 -23.03
N THR A 26 -4.99 4.91 -24.15
CA THR A 26 -4.40 5.05 -25.49
C THR A 26 -5.01 6.21 -26.30
N HIS A 27 -5.81 7.08 -25.67
CA HIS A 27 -6.45 8.19 -26.36
C HIS A 27 -5.39 9.14 -26.96
N PRO A 28 -5.48 9.47 -28.27
CA PRO A 28 -4.44 10.23 -28.98
C PRO A 28 -4.32 11.68 -28.50
N ASP A 29 -5.45 12.30 -28.16
CA ASP A 29 -5.44 13.67 -27.63
C ASP A 29 -4.80 13.73 -26.23
N LYS A 30 -4.31 14.93 -25.91
CA LYS A 30 -3.92 15.31 -24.55
C LYS A 30 -5.00 14.97 -23.53
N VAL A 31 -4.62 14.25 -22.47
CA VAL A 31 -5.47 13.97 -21.31
C VAL A 31 -5.04 14.84 -20.13
N THR A 32 -5.97 15.54 -19.50
CA THR A 32 -5.71 16.37 -18.31
C THR A 32 -6.41 15.81 -17.08
N ILE A 33 -5.64 15.44 -16.05
CA ILE A 33 -6.16 15.06 -14.74
C ILE A 33 -6.43 16.32 -13.92
N ASN A 34 -7.68 16.53 -13.55
CA ASN A 34 -8.12 17.72 -12.84
C ASN A 34 -8.35 17.42 -11.36
N PHE A 35 -7.52 18.01 -10.49
CA PHE A 35 -7.57 17.80 -9.05
C PHE A 35 -8.57 18.70 -8.33
N SER A 36 -9.17 19.70 -8.99
CA SER A 36 -9.96 20.75 -8.33
C SER A 36 -11.13 20.27 -7.47
N THR A 37 -11.63 19.06 -7.74
CA THR A 37 -12.78 18.44 -7.06
C THR A 37 -12.41 17.68 -5.80
N LEU A 38 -11.13 17.41 -5.57
CA LEU A 38 -10.66 16.60 -4.44
C LEU A 38 -10.93 17.31 -3.11
N GLY A 39 -11.67 16.62 -2.24
CA GLY A 39 -12.05 17.10 -0.92
C GLY A 39 -11.57 16.22 0.23
N PHE A 40 -11.27 14.94 -0.02
CA PHE A 40 -10.80 14.02 1.02
C PHE A 40 -10.03 12.85 0.42
N SER A 41 -9.08 12.28 1.18
CA SER A 41 -8.35 11.07 0.78
C SER A 41 -8.02 10.20 1.97
N THR A 42 -8.15 8.88 1.80
CA THR A 42 -7.70 7.89 2.77
C THR A 42 -6.30 7.34 2.43
N PRO A 43 -5.53 6.84 3.42
CA PRO A 43 -4.20 6.24 3.21
C PRO A 43 -4.13 5.15 2.13
N THR A 44 -5.06 4.20 2.16
CA THR A 44 -5.11 3.08 1.21
C THR A 44 -5.35 3.56 -0.19
N SER A 45 -6.34 4.43 -0.35
CA SER A 45 -6.78 4.90 -1.65
C SER A 45 -5.74 5.80 -2.29
N MET A 46 -5.04 6.64 -1.52
CA MET A 46 -3.94 7.45 -2.06
C MET A 46 -2.75 6.61 -2.49
N LEU A 47 -2.34 5.59 -1.73
CA LEU A 47 -1.19 4.77 -2.13
C LEU A 47 -1.52 3.92 -3.36
N VAL A 48 -2.65 3.21 -3.34
CA VAL A 48 -3.06 2.35 -4.45
C VAL A 48 -3.26 3.18 -5.72
N LEU A 49 -4.07 4.24 -5.66
CA LEU A 49 -4.29 5.11 -6.81
C LEU A 49 -2.99 5.76 -7.28
N GLY A 50 -2.10 6.16 -6.38
CA GLY A 50 -0.85 6.79 -6.75
C GLY A 50 0.05 5.88 -7.58
N VAL A 51 0.14 4.59 -7.25
CA VAL A 51 0.83 3.59 -8.08
C VAL A 51 0.15 3.47 -9.45
N VAL A 52 -1.17 3.27 -9.46
CA VAL A 52 -1.96 3.16 -10.69
C VAL A 52 -1.74 4.35 -11.61
N LEU A 53 -1.85 5.57 -11.08
CA LEU A 53 -1.72 6.80 -11.84
C LEU A 53 -0.30 6.98 -12.36
N ARG A 54 0.73 6.68 -11.56
CA ARG A 54 2.13 6.76 -11.98
C ARG A 54 2.42 5.80 -13.14
N ASN A 55 1.91 4.57 -13.06
CA ASN A 55 2.07 3.57 -14.12
C ASN A 55 1.33 3.98 -15.39
N TRP A 56 0.09 4.46 -15.26
CA TRP A 56 -0.72 4.95 -16.37
C TRP A 56 -0.06 6.16 -17.08
N VAL A 57 0.47 7.13 -16.33
CA VAL A 57 1.22 8.27 -16.90
C VAL A 57 2.47 7.79 -17.64
N SER A 58 3.20 6.83 -17.06
CA SER A 58 4.43 6.28 -17.64
C SER A 58 4.15 5.51 -18.93
N HIS A 59 3.07 4.72 -18.96
CA HIS A 59 2.60 4.01 -20.14
C HIS A 59 2.20 4.98 -21.26
N ARG A 60 1.41 6.01 -20.95
CA ARG A 60 1.07 7.04 -21.95
C ARG A 60 2.30 7.73 -22.52
N LYS A 61 3.27 8.06 -21.66
CA LYS A 61 4.53 8.68 -22.08
C LYS A 61 5.35 7.76 -22.99
N SER A 62 5.38 6.44 -22.76
CA SER A 62 6.10 5.50 -23.64
C SER A 62 5.48 5.40 -25.03
N LEU A 63 4.18 5.67 -25.15
CA LEU A 63 3.45 5.80 -26.43
C LEU A 63 3.57 7.19 -27.07
N GLY A 64 4.29 8.14 -26.45
CA GLY A 64 4.41 9.52 -26.93
C GLY A 64 3.14 10.35 -26.69
N LEU A 65 2.22 9.90 -25.84
CA LEU A 65 0.95 10.57 -25.57
C LEU A 65 1.07 11.61 -24.45
N GLU A 66 0.46 12.77 -24.65
CA GLU A 66 0.51 13.85 -23.67
C GLU A 66 -0.45 13.62 -22.48
N THR A 67 0.07 13.92 -21.29
CA THR A 67 -0.69 13.91 -20.03
C THR A 67 -0.37 15.16 -19.21
N TRP A 68 -1.41 15.88 -18.77
CA TRP A 68 -1.30 17.15 -18.06
C TRP A 68 -2.08 17.10 -16.74
N ARG A 69 -1.82 18.07 -15.86
CA ARG A 69 -2.59 18.29 -14.63
C ARG A 69 -3.25 19.67 -14.61
N SER A 70 -4.35 19.81 -13.90
CA SER A 70 -4.98 21.11 -13.60
C SER A 70 -5.62 21.11 -12.21
N GLY A 71 -6.00 22.30 -11.71
CA GLY A 71 -6.86 22.42 -10.52
C GLY A 71 -6.17 22.21 -9.18
N LEU A 72 -4.84 22.07 -9.16
CA LEU A 72 -4.03 21.96 -7.95
C LEU A 72 -3.90 23.34 -7.28
N SER A 73 -4.16 23.42 -5.98
CA SER A 73 -4.08 24.66 -5.19
C SER A 73 -3.76 24.32 -3.73
N ASP A 74 -2.78 25.00 -3.15
CA ASP A 74 -2.36 24.89 -1.75
C ASP A 74 -3.39 25.44 -0.74
N THR A 75 -4.32 26.29 -1.20
CA THR A 75 -5.44 26.80 -0.37
C THR A 75 -6.56 25.78 -0.17
N ASN A 76 -6.65 24.75 -1.00
CA ASN A 76 -7.56 23.62 -0.78
C ASN A 76 -6.96 22.71 0.30
N GLN A 77 -7.75 22.41 1.34
CA GLN A 77 -7.28 21.63 2.50
C GLN A 77 -6.84 20.21 2.14
N ALA A 78 -7.56 19.53 1.23
CA ALA A 78 -7.20 18.19 0.79
C ALA A 78 -5.88 18.20 0.00
N HIS A 79 -5.68 19.19 -0.86
CA HIS A 79 -4.42 19.36 -1.58
C HIS A 79 -3.27 19.68 -0.63
N SER A 80 -3.45 20.62 0.30
CA SER A 80 -2.43 20.99 1.28
C SER A 80 -2.02 19.77 2.12
N TYR A 81 -3.00 18.97 2.55
CA TYR A 81 -2.76 17.71 3.24
C TYR A 81 -1.95 16.71 2.40
N LEU A 82 -2.35 16.46 1.15
CA LEU A 82 -1.64 15.54 0.25
C LEU A 82 -0.24 16.03 -0.14
N MET A 83 -0.07 17.35 -0.31
CA MET A 83 1.24 18.00 -0.46
C MET A 83 2.14 17.73 0.74
N HIS A 84 1.59 17.83 1.96
CA HIS A 84 2.35 17.58 3.19
C HIS A 84 2.72 16.11 3.36
N LEU A 85 1.88 15.17 2.91
CA LEU A 85 2.17 13.74 2.98
C LEU A 85 3.12 13.23 1.89
N GLY A 86 3.49 14.06 0.91
CA GLY A 86 4.34 13.68 -0.21
C GLY A 86 3.60 12.94 -1.34
N PHE A 87 2.26 13.00 -1.38
CA PHE A 87 1.48 12.30 -2.41
C PHE A 87 1.75 12.81 -3.83
N PHE A 88 1.88 14.12 -4.02
CA PHE A 88 2.14 14.67 -5.35
C PHE A 88 3.51 14.27 -5.86
N ASP A 89 4.54 14.29 -5.00
CA ASP A 89 5.86 13.75 -5.33
C ASP A 89 5.80 12.24 -5.67
N PHE A 90 5.05 11.46 -4.89
CA PHE A 90 4.82 10.03 -5.12
C PHE A 90 4.24 9.71 -6.51
N ILE A 91 3.43 10.62 -7.08
CA ILE A 91 2.88 10.52 -8.44
C ILE A 91 3.66 11.35 -9.48
N ASN A 92 4.90 11.74 -9.16
CA ASN A 92 5.81 12.52 -10.01
C ASN A 92 5.30 13.93 -10.39
N ILE A 93 4.53 14.56 -9.50
CA ILE A 93 4.11 15.95 -9.60
C ILE A 93 4.91 16.78 -8.59
N GLN A 94 5.69 17.74 -9.09
CA GLN A 94 6.47 18.67 -8.27
C GLN A 94 5.55 19.66 -7.52
N ALA A 95 4.99 19.24 -6.39
CA ALA A 95 4.16 20.05 -5.50
C ALA A 95 4.22 19.53 -4.06
N GLY A 96 4.40 20.43 -3.11
CA GLY A 96 4.49 20.07 -1.70
C GLY A 96 5.83 19.46 -1.32
N LYS A 97 5.80 18.56 -0.34
CA LYS A 97 6.96 17.86 0.20
C LYS A 97 7.34 16.67 -0.65
N LEU A 98 8.61 16.29 -0.58
CA LEU A 98 9.09 15.01 -1.11
C LEU A 98 8.59 13.84 -0.26
N VAL A 99 8.48 12.66 -0.87
CA VAL A 99 8.24 11.41 -0.13
C VAL A 99 9.33 11.23 0.94
N GLY A 100 8.92 10.98 2.19
CA GLY A 100 9.82 10.85 3.34
C GLY A 100 10.34 12.17 3.95
N GLU A 101 10.03 13.35 3.38
CA GLU A 101 10.45 14.63 3.97
C GLU A 101 9.66 14.98 5.23
N ALA A 102 8.38 14.62 5.28
CA ALA A 102 7.58 14.78 6.48
C ALA A 102 7.93 13.69 7.52
N THR A 103 8.10 14.09 8.78
CA THR A 103 8.46 13.18 9.88
C THR A 103 7.29 12.37 10.44
N GLY A 104 6.05 12.76 10.17
CA GLY A 104 4.85 12.19 10.80
C GLY A 104 4.48 12.83 12.13
N SER A 105 3.48 12.25 12.80
CA SER A 105 3.04 12.65 14.13
C SER A 105 2.42 11.47 14.90
N GLN A 106 1.86 11.76 16.08
CA GLN A 106 1.08 10.81 16.87
C GLN A 106 -0.16 10.25 16.13
N THR A 107 -0.64 10.94 15.10
CA THR A 107 -1.91 10.62 14.41
C THR A 107 -1.74 10.31 12.92
N TYR A 108 -0.53 10.41 12.36
CA TYR A 108 -0.30 9.99 10.97
C TYR A 108 1.16 9.62 10.71
N LEU A 109 1.34 8.72 9.75
CA LEU A 109 2.60 8.41 9.08
C LEU A 109 2.46 8.86 7.61
N PRO A 110 3.28 9.82 7.12
CA PRO A 110 3.24 10.25 5.73
C PRO A 110 3.74 9.14 4.81
N ILE A 111 3.63 9.34 3.49
CA ILE A 111 4.17 8.37 2.54
C ILE A 111 5.66 8.23 2.81
N THR A 112 6.02 7.02 3.23
CA THR A 112 7.37 6.64 3.61
C THR A 112 7.81 5.54 2.67
N VAL A 113 8.98 5.70 2.08
CA VAL A 113 9.63 4.66 1.29
C VAL A 113 10.56 3.87 2.19
N ILE A 114 10.48 2.54 2.11
CA ILE A 114 11.45 1.63 2.69
C ILE A 114 12.19 1.01 1.52
N GLU A 115 13.49 1.21 1.43
CA GLU A 115 14.32 0.73 0.32
C GLU A 115 15.40 -0.20 0.87
N LYS A 116 15.52 -1.38 0.25
CA LYS A 116 16.54 -2.36 0.60
C LYS A 116 17.89 -1.90 0.02
N PRO A 117 18.96 -1.85 0.83
CA PRO A 117 20.29 -1.51 0.34
C PRO A 117 20.73 -2.43 -0.81
N GLN A 118 21.22 -1.85 -1.91
CA GLN A 118 21.69 -2.59 -3.08
C GLN A 118 22.96 -3.41 -2.77
N ASP A 119 23.88 -2.81 -2.01
CA ASP A 119 25.16 -3.42 -1.60
C ASP A 119 25.10 -3.92 -0.14
N ALA A 120 24.28 -4.94 0.09
CA ALA A 120 24.10 -5.61 1.38
C ALA A 120 25.37 -6.27 1.97
N ALA A 121 26.53 -6.18 1.31
CA ALA A 121 27.80 -6.74 1.76
C ALA A 121 28.38 -6.02 2.99
N LYS A 122 27.90 -4.82 3.33
CA LYS A 122 28.25 -4.13 4.57
C LYS A 122 27.23 -4.47 5.66
N SER A 123 27.65 -5.26 6.66
CA SER A 123 26.81 -5.69 7.80
C SER A 123 25.98 -4.55 8.41
N GLY A 124 26.59 -3.36 8.57
CA GLY A 124 25.93 -2.21 9.18
C GLY A 124 24.76 -1.62 8.37
N ASP A 125 24.78 -1.72 7.04
CA ASP A 125 23.69 -1.18 6.21
C ASP A 125 22.44 -2.06 6.29
N LEU A 126 22.62 -3.38 6.35
CA LEU A 126 21.53 -4.32 6.59
C LEU A 126 20.93 -4.17 7.99
N GLU A 127 21.78 -4.05 9.02
CA GLU A 127 21.33 -3.85 10.40
C GLU A 127 20.53 -2.55 10.55
N ALA A 128 21.03 -1.44 9.99
CA ALA A 128 20.32 -0.16 9.99
C ALA A 128 19.00 -0.22 9.23
N TRP A 129 18.97 -0.94 8.10
CA TRP A 129 17.74 -1.15 7.33
C TRP A 129 16.70 -1.97 8.11
N TYR A 130 17.09 -3.07 8.73
CA TYR A 130 16.19 -3.86 9.58
C TYR A 130 15.67 -3.04 10.77
N GLU A 131 16.53 -2.26 11.43
CA GLU A 131 16.13 -1.37 12.52
C GLU A 131 15.12 -0.30 12.03
N SER A 132 15.30 0.23 10.82
CA SER A 132 14.34 1.17 10.23
C SER A 132 12.95 0.55 10.04
N ILE A 133 12.87 -0.72 9.63
CA ILE A 133 11.59 -1.44 9.51
C ILE A 133 10.93 -1.55 10.88
N ILE A 134 11.69 -1.87 11.93
CA ILE A 134 11.18 -1.97 13.31
C ILE A 134 10.62 -0.63 13.77
N GLN A 135 11.36 0.46 13.54
CA GLN A 135 10.98 1.81 13.94
C GLN A 135 9.72 2.29 13.21
N ILE A 136 9.66 2.11 11.89
CA ILE A 136 8.49 2.48 11.07
C ILE A 136 7.28 1.65 11.49
N SER A 137 7.44 0.34 11.70
CA SER A 137 6.35 -0.55 12.14
C SER A 137 5.81 -0.13 13.50
N ARG A 138 6.69 0.22 14.45
CA ARG A 138 6.29 0.69 15.78
C ARG A 138 5.61 2.06 15.73
N SER A 139 6.11 2.98 14.91
CA SER A 139 5.50 4.31 14.73
C SER A 139 4.10 4.19 14.15
N LEU A 140 3.93 3.39 13.09
CA LEU A 140 2.62 3.15 12.51
C LEU A 140 1.68 2.44 13.48
N ALA A 141 2.17 1.45 14.22
CA ALA A 141 1.40 0.80 15.28
C ALA A 141 0.90 1.80 16.32
N GLY A 142 1.71 2.79 16.69
CA GLY A 142 1.31 3.85 17.61
C GLY A 142 0.23 4.76 17.05
N VAL A 143 0.32 5.10 15.76
CA VAL A 143 -0.76 5.79 15.04
C VAL A 143 -2.05 4.97 15.09
N LEU A 144 -2.01 3.67 14.80
CA LEU A 144 -3.20 2.81 14.80
C LEU A 144 -3.80 2.64 16.20
N ALA A 145 -2.96 2.42 17.23
CA ALA A 145 -3.39 2.27 18.61
C ALA A 145 -3.88 3.58 19.24
N GLY A 146 -3.45 4.73 18.70
CA GLY A 146 -3.70 6.05 19.30
C GLY A 146 -2.85 6.34 20.54
N SER A 147 -1.85 5.50 20.83
CA SER A 147 -0.84 5.71 21.86
C SER A 147 0.46 4.99 21.45
N HIS A 148 1.60 5.56 21.83
CA HIS A 148 2.92 4.97 21.63
C HIS A 148 3.47 4.27 22.88
N ASP A 149 2.67 4.22 23.95
CA ASP A 149 2.97 3.47 25.16
C ASP A 149 3.05 1.98 24.85
N ASP A 150 3.94 1.29 25.55
CA ASP A 150 4.21 -0.12 25.32
C ASP A 150 3.06 -1.03 25.83
N SER A 151 1.99 -1.07 25.06
CA SER A 151 0.79 -1.88 25.29
C SER A 151 0.83 -3.21 24.52
N LYS A 152 -0.04 -4.15 24.90
CA LYS A 152 -0.21 -5.41 24.15
C LYS A 152 -0.62 -5.13 22.70
N ASP A 153 -1.54 -4.19 22.49
CA ASP A 153 -2.05 -3.83 21.17
C ASP A 153 -0.94 -3.24 20.29
N LEU A 154 -0.13 -2.32 20.83
CA LEU A 154 1.02 -1.74 20.12
C LEU A 154 1.99 -2.84 19.66
N ARG A 155 2.31 -3.80 20.54
CA ARG A 155 3.22 -4.91 20.22
C ARG A 155 2.63 -5.81 19.13
N ILE A 156 1.33 -6.10 19.19
CA ILE A 156 0.62 -6.90 18.18
C ILE A 156 0.61 -6.20 16.83
N TYR A 157 0.25 -4.93 16.77
CA TYR A 157 0.25 -4.16 15.53
C TYR A 157 1.64 -4.00 14.95
N SER A 158 2.64 -3.66 15.79
CA SER A 158 4.02 -3.51 15.37
C SER A 158 4.58 -4.80 14.78
N TYR A 159 4.35 -5.94 15.44
CA TYR A 159 4.69 -7.25 14.90
C TYR A 159 4.02 -7.50 13.55
N SER A 160 2.71 -7.30 13.45
CA SER A 160 1.96 -7.61 12.23
C SER A 160 2.37 -6.74 11.03
N ILE A 161 2.59 -5.44 11.26
CA ILE A 161 3.06 -4.49 10.25
C ILE A 161 4.47 -4.88 9.79
N ARG A 162 5.36 -5.20 10.72
CA ARG A 162 6.72 -5.66 10.42
C ARG A 162 6.70 -6.90 9.53
N GLU A 163 5.84 -7.87 9.83
CA GLU A 163 5.71 -9.08 9.02
C GLU A 163 5.18 -8.78 7.62
N ILE A 164 4.26 -7.83 7.44
CA ILE A 164 3.82 -7.38 6.10
C ILE A 164 4.99 -6.76 5.33
N ILE A 165 5.74 -5.85 5.94
CA ILE A 165 6.88 -5.19 5.29
C ILE A 165 7.95 -6.23 4.92
N ARG A 166 8.23 -7.19 5.79
CA ARG A 166 9.15 -8.29 5.51
C ARG A 166 8.69 -9.17 4.34
N ASN A 167 7.40 -9.50 4.29
CA ASN A 167 6.82 -10.26 3.18
C ASN A 167 7.11 -9.58 1.84
N VAL A 168 7.08 -8.25 1.74
CA VAL A 168 7.49 -7.56 0.51
C VAL A 168 8.89 -7.98 0.08
N PHE A 169 9.88 -7.76 0.93
CA PHE A 169 11.29 -7.94 0.57
C PHE A 169 11.72 -9.41 0.46
N GLU A 170 10.99 -10.32 1.09
CA GLU A 170 11.25 -11.76 1.05
C GLU A 170 10.53 -12.47 -0.11
N HIS A 171 9.37 -11.94 -0.54
CA HIS A 171 8.45 -12.66 -1.41
C HIS A 171 8.08 -11.93 -2.69
N SER A 172 8.07 -10.60 -2.72
CA SER A 172 7.65 -9.87 -3.92
C SER A 172 8.78 -9.61 -4.91
N GLY A 173 10.03 -9.68 -4.46
CA GLY A 173 11.20 -9.33 -5.28
C GLY A 173 11.40 -7.83 -5.46
N ALA A 174 10.53 -7.00 -4.89
CA ALA A 174 10.69 -5.55 -4.92
C ALA A 174 11.87 -5.09 -4.07
N SER A 175 12.62 -4.10 -4.56
CA SER A 175 13.69 -3.44 -3.80
C SER A 175 13.17 -2.37 -2.85
N ARG A 176 11.89 -1.99 -2.95
CA ARG A 176 11.26 -0.96 -2.13
C ARG A 176 9.77 -1.23 -1.91
N CYS A 177 9.23 -0.69 -0.82
CA CYS A 177 7.79 -0.53 -0.61
C CYS A 177 7.45 0.87 -0.10
N PHE A 178 6.18 1.22 -0.20
CA PHE A 178 5.62 2.45 0.32
C PHE A 178 4.61 2.15 1.41
N ILE A 179 4.65 2.94 2.48
CA ILE A 179 3.75 2.80 3.62
C ILE A 179 3.27 4.16 4.10
N CYS A 180 2.03 4.23 4.55
CA CYS A 180 1.45 5.41 5.20
C CYS A 180 0.28 5.00 6.10
N GLY A 181 -0.16 5.90 6.97
CA GLY A 181 -1.36 5.69 7.76
C GLY A 181 -1.84 6.92 8.49
N GLN A 182 -3.08 6.87 8.96
CA GLN A 182 -3.71 7.97 9.69
C GLN A 182 -4.70 7.43 10.72
N ARG A 183 -4.81 8.14 11.84
CA ARG A 183 -5.89 8.03 12.82
C ARG A 183 -6.67 9.33 12.88
N TRP A 184 -8.00 9.24 12.86
CA TRP A 184 -8.91 10.37 12.95
C TRP A 184 -9.45 10.54 14.38
N GLY A 185 -10.01 11.72 14.66
CA GLY A 185 -10.49 12.07 16.01
C GLY A 185 -11.64 11.21 16.53
N ASN A 186 -12.35 10.50 15.64
CA ASN A 186 -13.38 9.52 16.01
C ASN A 186 -12.80 8.14 16.39
N GLY A 187 -11.47 7.98 16.39
CA GLY A 187 -10.78 6.74 16.71
C GLY A 187 -10.65 5.76 15.54
N ALA A 188 -11.22 6.05 14.37
CA ALA A 188 -10.95 5.29 13.16
C ALA A 188 -9.46 5.45 12.79
N ALA A 189 -8.87 4.38 12.26
CA ALA A 189 -7.50 4.40 11.76
C ALA A 189 -7.39 3.53 10.50
N GLU A 190 -6.51 3.94 9.59
CA GLU A 190 -6.26 3.26 8.33
C GLU A 190 -4.77 3.32 8.01
N PHE A 191 -4.24 2.26 7.41
CA PHE A 191 -2.90 2.26 6.84
C PHE A 191 -2.87 1.39 5.60
N ALA A 192 -1.85 1.59 4.78
CA ALA A 192 -1.59 0.74 3.64
C ALA A 192 -0.10 0.55 3.43
N VAL A 193 0.24 -0.63 2.92
CA VAL A 193 1.57 -0.99 2.42
C VAL A 193 1.39 -1.40 0.97
N VAL A 194 2.19 -0.84 0.07
CA VAL A 194 2.18 -1.18 -1.35
C VAL A 194 3.60 -1.42 -1.83
N ASP A 195 3.79 -2.51 -2.56
CA ASP A 195 4.98 -2.81 -3.33
C ASP A 195 4.62 -3.03 -4.81
N GLU A 196 5.65 -3.03 -5.67
CA GLU A 196 5.50 -3.20 -7.12
C GLU A 196 6.29 -4.44 -7.57
N GLY A 197 6.07 -5.58 -6.89
CA GLY A 197 6.80 -6.85 -7.06
C GLY A 197 6.26 -7.78 -8.15
N VAL A 198 6.33 -9.10 -7.93
CA VAL A 198 5.88 -10.14 -8.89
C VAL A 198 4.46 -10.68 -8.65
N GLY A 199 3.81 -10.18 -7.60
CA GLY A 199 2.48 -10.62 -7.18
C GLY A 199 2.45 -11.86 -6.26
N VAL A 200 1.40 -11.94 -5.45
CA VAL A 200 1.20 -12.97 -4.42
C VAL A 200 1.05 -14.37 -5.03
N CYS A 201 0.29 -14.48 -6.12
CA CYS A 201 0.01 -15.73 -6.80
C CYS A 201 1.27 -16.38 -7.37
N THR A 202 2.10 -15.58 -8.07
CA THR A 202 3.40 -16.00 -8.59
C THR A 202 4.28 -16.62 -7.52
N THR A 203 4.33 -16.00 -6.34
CA THR A 203 5.15 -16.49 -5.23
C THR A 203 4.56 -17.71 -4.54
N LEU A 204 3.25 -17.75 -4.27
CA LEU A 204 2.64 -18.88 -3.57
C LEU A 204 2.56 -20.15 -4.40
N ARG A 205 2.51 -20.04 -5.74
CA ARG A 205 2.54 -21.20 -6.66
C ARG A 205 3.80 -22.07 -6.53
N THR A 206 4.87 -21.57 -5.89
CA THR A 206 6.06 -22.39 -5.63
C THR A 206 5.85 -23.43 -4.53
N ALA A 207 4.82 -23.26 -3.69
CA ALA A 207 4.53 -24.13 -2.55
C ALA A 207 3.10 -24.69 -2.54
N TYR A 208 2.17 -24.09 -3.29
CA TYR A 208 0.76 -24.46 -3.32
C TYR A 208 0.26 -24.61 -4.77
N ASP A 209 -0.61 -25.58 -5.01
CA ASP A 209 -1.27 -25.75 -6.32
C ASP A 209 -2.44 -24.75 -6.45
N LEU A 210 -2.14 -23.57 -7.01
CA LEU A 210 -3.08 -22.43 -7.10
C LEU A 210 -3.46 -22.13 -8.55
N LYS A 211 -4.76 -22.06 -8.81
CA LYS A 211 -5.29 -21.90 -10.18
C LYS A 211 -5.31 -20.45 -10.62
N ASN A 212 -5.65 -19.52 -9.74
CA ASN A 212 -5.84 -18.11 -10.08
C ASN A 212 -5.49 -17.18 -8.90
N ASP A 213 -5.50 -15.88 -9.18
CA ASP A 213 -5.11 -14.86 -8.20
C ASP A 213 -6.08 -14.77 -7.02
N GLU A 214 -7.39 -14.99 -7.23
CA GLU A 214 -8.38 -15.00 -6.15
C GLU A 214 -8.09 -16.11 -5.13
N GLU A 215 -7.83 -17.32 -5.62
CA GLU A 215 -7.47 -18.47 -4.79
C GLU A 215 -6.15 -18.22 -4.04
N ALA A 216 -5.17 -17.60 -4.69
CA ALA A 216 -3.91 -17.23 -4.07
C ALA A 216 -4.10 -16.21 -2.93
N LEU A 217 -4.92 -15.19 -3.12
CA LEU A 217 -5.17 -14.17 -2.10
C LEU A 217 -5.93 -14.74 -0.90
N ILE A 218 -6.93 -15.59 -1.13
CA ILE A 218 -7.64 -16.29 -0.04
C ILE A 218 -6.70 -17.25 0.70
N THR A 219 -5.80 -17.92 -0.02
CA THR A 219 -4.79 -18.80 0.58
C THR A 219 -3.81 -17.99 1.43
N ALA A 220 -3.34 -16.83 0.93
CA ALA A 220 -2.35 -15.98 1.60
C ALA A 220 -2.79 -15.49 2.99
N ILE A 221 -4.10 -15.33 3.20
CA ILE A 221 -4.65 -14.86 4.47
C ILE A 221 -4.96 -16.00 5.45
N ASN A 222 -4.69 -17.27 5.12
CA ASN A 222 -4.88 -18.38 6.04
C ASN A 222 -3.73 -18.45 7.08
N PRO A 223 -4.00 -18.95 8.30
CA PRO A 223 -3.00 -19.02 9.35
C PRO A 223 -1.84 -19.95 8.95
N GLY A 224 -0.61 -19.49 9.15
CA GLY A 224 0.59 -20.28 8.86
C GLY A 224 0.93 -20.41 7.37
N VAL A 225 0.26 -19.68 6.48
CA VAL A 225 0.61 -19.65 5.07
C VAL A 225 1.80 -18.72 4.84
N SER A 226 2.93 -19.33 4.48
CA SER A 226 4.13 -18.68 3.97
C SER A 226 4.86 -19.69 3.07
N ARG A 227 5.76 -19.23 2.19
CA ARG A 227 6.65 -20.08 1.37
C ARG A 227 7.45 -21.08 2.24
N THR A 228 7.56 -20.81 3.54
CA THR A 228 8.32 -21.60 4.51
C THR A 228 7.54 -22.76 5.15
N ALA A 229 6.30 -23.04 4.71
CA ALA A 229 5.52 -24.20 5.18
C ALA A 229 6.22 -25.53 4.83
N GLY A 230 7.18 -25.94 5.66
CA GLY A 230 8.05 -27.10 5.44
C GLY A 230 9.54 -26.89 5.72
N LEU A 231 10.00 -25.66 6.02
CA LEU A 231 11.39 -25.40 6.39
C LEU A 231 11.70 -25.88 7.81
N THR A 232 12.90 -26.42 8.03
CA THR A 232 13.34 -26.84 9.37
C THR A 232 13.52 -25.62 10.29
N LYS A 233 13.57 -25.85 11.60
CA LYS A 233 13.82 -24.79 12.60
C LYS A 233 15.14 -24.04 12.36
N GLU A 234 16.13 -24.69 11.73
CA GLU A 234 17.40 -24.07 11.37
C GLU A 234 17.30 -23.18 10.12
N GLU A 235 16.36 -23.45 9.22
CA GLU A 235 16.09 -22.67 8.00
C GLU A 235 15.12 -21.50 8.26
N ASN A 236 14.33 -21.58 9.33
CA ASN A 236 13.46 -20.49 9.80
C ASN A 236 14.17 -19.57 10.80
N ILE A 237 15.29 -18.99 10.36
CA ILE A 237 16.24 -18.18 11.15
C ILE A 237 15.57 -16.98 11.86
N TYR A 238 14.40 -16.54 11.39
CA TYR A 238 13.73 -15.31 11.82
C TYR A 238 12.27 -15.50 12.29
N ASP A 239 11.87 -16.74 12.59
CA ASP A 239 10.54 -17.10 13.13
C ASP A 239 9.37 -16.57 12.28
N ASN A 240 9.46 -16.76 10.95
CA ASN A 240 8.41 -16.46 9.99
C ASN A 240 7.20 -17.33 10.28
N SER A 241 6.23 -16.75 10.99
CA SER A 241 5.08 -17.49 11.51
C SER A 241 3.94 -17.57 10.47
N GLY A 242 3.93 -16.68 9.47
CA GLY A 242 2.80 -16.54 8.54
C GLY A 242 1.52 -16.02 9.22
N PHE A 243 1.60 -15.49 10.45
CA PHE A 243 0.43 -15.03 11.21
C PHE A 243 0.13 -13.54 11.04
N GLY A 244 1.09 -12.70 10.64
CA GLY A 244 0.89 -11.24 10.57
C GLY A 244 -0.26 -10.84 9.63
N LEU A 245 -0.25 -11.38 8.40
CA LEU A 245 -1.29 -11.12 7.41
C LEU A 245 -2.65 -11.72 7.82
N TYR A 246 -2.66 -12.96 8.33
CA TYR A 246 -3.86 -13.59 8.88
C TYR A 246 -4.48 -12.74 9.99
N LEU A 247 -3.68 -12.31 10.98
CA LEU A 247 -4.17 -11.54 12.13
C LEU A 247 -4.80 -10.22 11.69
N LEU A 248 -4.16 -9.48 10.79
CA LEU A 248 -4.70 -8.24 10.26
C LEU A 248 -5.96 -8.47 9.42
N SER A 249 -6.02 -9.56 8.65
CA SER A 249 -7.24 -9.93 7.91
C SER A 249 -8.41 -10.21 8.87
N GLN A 250 -8.16 -10.88 10.00
CA GLN A 250 -9.19 -11.18 11.00
C GLN A 250 -9.62 -9.94 11.76
N LEU A 251 -8.68 -9.10 12.17
CA LEU A 251 -8.98 -7.85 12.88
C LEU A 251 -9.80 -6.91 11.99
N GLY A 252 -9.33 -6.67 10.76
CA GLY A 252 -10.03 -5.83 9.80
C GLY A 252 -11.42 -6.38 9.46
N SER A 253 -11.53 -7.66 9.11
CA SER A 253 -12.84 -8.24 8.73
C SER A 253 -13.87 -8.22 9.87
N ASN A 254 -13.43 -8.38 11.12
CA ASN A 254 -14.35 -8.47 12.27
C ASN A 254 -14.68 -7.13 12.93
N PHE A 255 -13.78 -6.15 12.87
CA PHE A 255 -13.89 -4.88 13.61
C PHE A 255 -13.79 -3.63 12.73
N GLY A 256 -13.62 -3.77 11.43
CA GLY A 256 -13.56 -2.68 10.48
C GLY A 256 -13.64 -3.21 9.06
N TRP A 257 -12.58 -2.97 8.28
CA TRP A 257 -12.39 -3.61 6.99
C TRP A 257 -10.91 -3.95 6.73
N PHE A 258 -10.69 -4.87 5.80
CA PHE A 258 -9.37 -5.29 5.32
C PHE A 258 -9.41 -5.39 3.79
N MET A 259 -8.32 -5.01 3.13
CA MET A 259 -8.16 -5.20 1.69
C MET A 259 -6.77 -5.75 1.40
N LEU A 260 -6.71 -6.75 0.53
CA LEU A 260 -5.48 -7.26 -0.06
C LEU A 260 -5.70 -7.37 -1.57
N GLY A 261 -4.81 -6.77 -2.36
CA GLY A 261 -4.87 -6.84 -3.82
C GLY A 261 -3.54 -7.28 -4.40
N SER A 262 -3.56 -8.06 -5.47
CA SER A 262 -2.38 -8.44 -6.25
C SER A 262 -2.83 -8.89 -7.63
N ALA A 263 -2.03 -8.56 -8.66
CA ALA A 263 -2.35 -8.85 -10.05
C ALA A 263 -3.80 -8.45 -10.39
N GLN A 264 -4.63 -9.41 -10.83
CA GLN A 264 -6.00 -9.16 -11.28
C GLN A 264 -7.07 -9.48 -10.22
N ALA A 265 -6.69 -9.68 -8.96
CA ALA A 265 -7.63 -10.00 -7.89
C ALA A 265 -7.50 -9.08 -6.68
N LYS A 266 -8.59 -8.98 -5.93
CA LYS A 266 -8.63 -8.37 -4.61
C LYS A 266 -9.50 -9.19 -3.67
N VAL A 267 -9.14 -9.19 -2.41
CA VAL A 267 -9.91 -9.72 -1.29
C VAL A 267 -10.31 -8.56 -0.40
N ILE A 268 -11.60 -8.48 -0.08
CA ILE A 268 -12.15 -7.51 0.87
C ILE A 268 -12.75 -8.28 2.03
N GLY A 269 -12.32 -7.92 3.24
CA GLY A 269 -12.87 -8.40 4.50
C GLY A 269 -13.66 -7.30 5.18
N ALA A 270 -14.93 -7.52 5.48
CA ALA A 270 -15.79 -6.61 6.25
C ALA A 270 -16.99 -7.38 6.81
N GLU A 271 -17.58 -6.89 7.91
CA GLU A 271 -18.80 -7.49 8.50
C GLU A 271 -18.67 -9.01 8.76
N ARG A 272 -17.49 -9.46 9.17
CA ARG A 272 -17.14 -10.87 9.42
C ARG A 272 -17.23 -11.77 8.19
N LYS A 273 -17.16 -11.19 6.99
CA LYS A 273 -17.13 -11.89 5.71
C LYS A 273 -15.89 -11.49 4.93
N ILE A 274 -15.37 -12.43 4.18
CA ILE A 274 -14.25 -12.23 3.27
C ILE A 274 -14.73 -12.63 1.87
N THR A 275 -14.59 -11.72 0.91
CA THR A 275 -14.99 -11.93 -0.47
C THR A 275 -13.82 -11.63 -1.39
N ALA A 276 -13.52 -12.56 -2.29
CA ALA A 276 -12.62 -12.34 -3.42
C ALA A 276 -13.40 -11.81 -4.62
N SER A 277 -12.76 -10.99 -5.43
CA SER A 277 -13.30 -10.47 -6.69
C SER A 277 -12.17 -10.04 -7.61
N ALA A 278 -12.46 -9.90 -8.90
CA ALA A 278 -11.54 -9.27 -9.83
C ALA A 278 -11.18 -7.85 -9.39
N SER A 279 -9.89 -7.51 -9.51
CA SER A 279 -9.41 -6.14 -9.40
C SER A 279 -9.65 -5.42 -10.71
N SER A 280 -10.14 -4.19 -10.62
CA SER A 280 -10.28 -3.35 -11.80
C SER A 280 -8.91 -2.84 -12.27
N PHE A 281 -7.85 -2.88 -11.47
CA PHE A 281 -6.52 -2.54 -11.96
C PHE A 281 -5.61 -3.76 -11.92
N GLU A 282 -4.84 -3.96 -13.00
CA GLU A 282 -3.71 -4.88 -12.98
C GLU A 282 -2.69 -4.34 -11.99
N GLY A 283 -2.76 -4.83 -10.76
CA GLY A 283 -1.65 -4.73 -9.83
C GLY A 283 -0.44 -5.47 -10.41
N THR A 284 0.68 -5.36 -9.71
CA THR A 284 1.83 -6.22 -9.98
C THR A 284 1.57 -7.67 -9.58
#